data_AF-A0A3M2C6J2-F1
#
_entry.id   AF-A0A3M2C6J2-F1
#
_cell.length_a   1.000
_cell.length_b   1.000
_cell.length_c   1.000
_cell.angle_alpha   90.00
_cell.angle_beta   90.00
_cell.angle_gamma   90.00
#
_symmetry.space_group_name_H-M   'P 1'
#
loop_
_entity.id
_entity.type
_entity.pdbx_description
1 polymer ?
#
loop_
_entity_poly.entity_id
_entity_poly.type
_entity_poly.pdbx_seq_one_letter_code
_entity_poly.pdbx_strand_id
1 'polypeptide(L)'
;PHPGLDPQTRFDARIRALEAAFPPPAGRAPDAAPGAARAPLRMPQPGDERDFKVLDRDNRFETVRARVRRVSAAAVWWEDVRAEGAYSDTAVELLANEFDELIFPTDTATFGAVSDLDGNGLIDVLFTPVVNELTPRGSAGFVAGFFFGLDLRPELENSNRGEIFYAMVPDGNGRWGDVRLPGQVLDELPAIMAHELQHMIHFNQRVLVGGAERTEALWLSEGLAQMAEDIVGDAAVFRAGTGGFMFDRGNLRRAARYLAAPWETSLLYVTGGGTLEERGGGWLFMRHLRDRLGGDNALLRRLTASTRTGIDNLVAEAGIPWPQMIADFGTALAGEGFSVVRSRSRPALHFERLDLLIEFQRFGLENALPVDDLADADFVRSGTLWSAGVRHYSGNVGGLALSLSGEGGLPPPPESGLQMQIVRVF
;
A
#
# COMPACT_ATOMS: atom_id res chain seq x y z
N PRO A 1 8.58 -18.52 9.12
CA PRO A 1 8.91 -17.73 7.91
C PRO A 1 8.28 -18.38 6.67
N HIS A 2 7.24 -17.77 6.09
CA HIS A 2 6.72 -18.21 4.79
C HIS A 2 7.75 -17.87 3.69
N PRO A 3 8.16 -18.83 2.84
CA PRO A 3 9.26 -18.64 1.89
C PRO A 3 8.97 -17.66 0.72
N GLY A 4 7.80 -17.02 0.68
CA GLY A 4 7.40 -16.08 -0.37
C GLY A 4 7.30 -14.60 0.04
N LEU A 5 7.41 -14.26 1.33
CA LEU A 5 7.31 -12.87 1.77
C LEU A 5 8.70 -12.22 1.86
N ASP A 6 8.85 -11.08 1.19
CA ASP A 6 10.02 -10.22 1.34
C ASP A 6 10.13 -9.64 2.77
N PRO A 7 11.28 -9.06 3.15
CA PRO A 7 11.47 -8.54 4.50
C PRO A 7 10.47 -7.46 4.92
N GLN A 8 10.18 -6.47 4.06
CA GLN A 8 9.24 -5.37 4.34
C GLN A 8 7.85 -5.92 4.60
N THR A 9 7.31 -6.69 3.67
CA THR A 9 5.99 -7.33 3.73
C THR A 9 5.80 -8.14 5.02
N ARG A 10 6.84 -8.89 5.42
CA ARG A 10 6.79 -9.68 6.66
C ARG A 10 6.76 -8.79 7.91
N PHE A 11 7.53 -7.72 7.90
CA PHE A 11 7.59 -6.77 9.00
C PHE A 11 6.29 -5.96 9.12
N ASP A 12 5.71 -5.51 8.01
CA ASP A 12 4.44 -4.77 8.01
C ASP A 12 3.32 -5.64 8.57
N ALA A 13 3.19 -6.87 8.07
CA ALA A 13 2.19 -7.82 8.57
C ALA A 13 2.33 -8.08 10.08
N ARG A 14 3.56 -8.09 10.59
CA ARG A 14 3.84 -8.21 12.02
C ARG A 14 3.40 -6.96 12.79
N ILE A 15 3.68 -5.76 12.29
CA ILE A 15 3.21 -4.51 12.89
C ILE A 15 1.69 -4.45 12.92
N ARG A 16 1.02 -4.75 11.80
CA ARG A 16 -0.45 -4.76 11.72
C ARG A 16 -1.06 -5.79 12.68
N ALA A 17 -0.41 -6.94 12.88
CA ALA A 17 -0.83 -7.91 13.88
C ALA A 17 -0.67 -7.39 15.33
N LEU A 18 0.39 -6.62 15.63
CA LEU A 18 0.55 -5.97 16.94
C LEU A 18 -0.52 -4.90 17.17
N GLU A 19 -0.83 -4.08 16.16
CA GLU A 19 -1.87 -3.06 16.25
C GLU A 19 -3.27 -3.65 16.44
N ALA A 20 -3.58 -4.74 15.74
CA ALA A 20 -4.85 -5.46 15.90
C ALA A 20 -5.05 -6.02 17.32
N ALA A 21 -3.97 -6.15 18.11
CA ALA A 21 -4.02 -6.57 19.50
C ALA A 21 -4.19 -5.41 20.49
N PHE A 22 -4.19 -4.15 20.03
CA PHE A 22 -4.41 -3.01 20.91
C PHE A 22 -5.82 -3.05 21.51
N PRO A 23 -5.97 -2.62 22.78
CA PRO A 23 -7.30 -2.37 23.31
C PRO A 23 -7.98 -1.27 22.47
N PRO A 24 -9.32 -1.30 22.34
CA PRO A 24 -10.07 -0.22 21.73
C PRO A 24 -9.70 1.13 22.38
N PRO A 25 -9.67 2.24 21.61
CA PRO A 25 -9.41 3.56 22.18
C PRO A 25 -10.36 3.83 23.35
N ALA A 26 -9.83 4.40 24.44
CA ALA A 26 -10.62 4.75 25.61
C ALA A 26 -11.53 5.95 25.32
N GLY A 27 -12.67 5.71 24.67
CA GLY A 27 -13.61 6.74 24.23
C GLY A 27 -13.08 7.60 23.08
N ARG A 28 -14.00 8.30 22.40
CA ARG A 28 -13.68 9.29 21.36
C ARG A 28 -12.67 10.28 21.95
N ALA A 29 -11.58 10.56 21.23
CA ALA A 29 -10.68 11.64 21.60
C ALA A 29 -11.54 12.86 21.96
N PRO A 30 -11.43 13.42 23.17
CA PRO A 30 -12.25 14.56 23.52
C PRO A 30 -12.00 15.65 22.49
N ASP A 31 -13.08 16.20 21.91
CA ASP A 31 -13.00 17.52 21.29
C ASP A 31 -12.21 18.39 22.27
N ALA A 32 -11.06 18.90 21.84
CA ALA A 32 -10.15 19.62 22.72
C ALA A 32 -10.96 20.66 23.49
N ALA A 33 -11.13 20.45 24.81
CA ALA A 33 -11.93 21.33 25.62
C ALA A 33 -11.35 22.75 25.50
N PRO A 34 -12.14 23.77 25.08
CA PRO A 34 -11.63 25.11 24.96
C PRO A 34 -11.35 25.63 26.38
N GLY A 35 -10.07 25.73 26.77
CA GLY A 35 -9.69 26.49 27.98
C GLY A 35 -8.59 25.92 28.88
N ALA A 36 -8.01 24.75 28.62
CA ALA A 36 -6.78 24.38 29.32
C ALA A 36 -5.60 25.10 28.65
N ALA A 37 -5.00 26.08 29.32
CA ALA A 37 -3.77 26.72 28.85
C ALA A 37 -2.66 25.66 28.80
N ARG A 38 -2.47 25.04 27.63
CA ARG A 38 -1.29 24.24 27.33
C ARG A 38 -0.07 25.16 27.48
N ALA A 39 0.98 24.68 28.15
CA ALA A 39 2.27 25.36 28.10
C ALA A 39 2.61 25.65 26.63
N PRO A 40 3.22 26.80 26.29
CA PRO A 40 3.55 27.09 24.91
C PRO A 40 4.40 25.95 24.36
N LEU A 41 3.88 25.27 23.34
CA LEU A 41 4.59 24.22 22.63
C LEU A 41 5.87 24.82 22.06
N ARG A 42 7.00 24.30 22.54
CA ARG A 42 8.30 24.65 21.97
C ARG A 42 8.44 23.85 20.69
N MET A 43 8.36 24.53 19.55
CA MET A 43 8.68 23.94 18.26
C MET A 43 10.11 23.39 18.29
N PRO A 44 10.34 22.16 17.81
CA PRO A 44 11.69 21.61 17.66
C PRO A 44 12.60 22.53 16.85
N GLN A 45 13.89 22.52 17.14
CA GLN A 45 14.90 23.29 16.40
C GLN A 45 16.07 22.39 15.99
N PRO A 46 16.76 22.68 14.88
CA PRO A 46 17.98 21.96 14.52
C PRO A 46 18.96 21.90 15.70
N GLY A 47 19.49 20.70 15.95
CA GLY A 47 20.38 20.43 17.09
C GLY A 47 19.68 19.93 18.35
N ASP A 48 18.36 20.12 18.49
CA ASP A 48 17.59 19.55 19.59
C ASP A 48 17.72 18.02 19.58
N GLU A 49 17.68 17.41 20.75
CA GLU A 49 17.81 15.97 20.88
C GLU A 49 16.73 15.39 21.79
N ARG A 50 16.17 14.25 21.40
CA ARG A 50 15.22 13.49 22.23
C ARG A 50 15.44 11.98 22.10
N ASP A 51 14.80 11.24 22.98
CA ASP A 51 14.82 9.78 22.97
C ASP A 51 13.54 9.25 22.32
N PHE A 52 13.68 8.20 21.52
CA PHE A 52 12.60 7.51 20.83
C PHE A 52 12.57 6.04 21.25
N LYS A 53 11.37 5.46 21.32
CA LYS A 53 11.16 4.02 21.45
C LYS A 53 10.96 3.42 20.06
N VAL A 54 11.86 2.55 19.62
CA VAL A 54 11.83 1.98 18.27
C VAL A 54 11.70 0.46 18.37
N LEU A 55 10.73 -0.12 17.64
CA LEU A 55 10.52 -1.57 17.61
C LEU A 55 11.64 -2.25 16.80
N ASP A 56 12.37 -3.17 17.42
CA ASP A 56 13.44 -3.93 16.80
C ASP A 56 12.94 -5.19 16.06
N ARG A 57 13.87 -5.89 15.41
CA ARG A 57 13.58 -7.13 14.68
C ARG A 57 13.10 -8.28 15.57
N ASP A 58 13.32 -8.21 16.87
CA ASP A 58 13.00 -9.23 17.87
C ASP A 58 11.74 -8.87 18.69
N ASN A 59 10.97 -7.85 18.26
CA ASN A 59 9.79 -7.29 18.91
C ASN A 59 10.07 -6.67 20.29
N ARG A 60 11.25 -6.09 20.47
CA ARG A 60 11.62 -5.33 21.68
C ARG A 60 11.76 -3.86 21.33
N PHE A 61 11.60 -2.99 22.32
CA PHE A 61 11.79 -1.55 22.12
C PHE A 61 13.22 -1.15 22.48
N GLU A 62 13.96 -0.65 21.50
CA GLU A 62 15.22 0.06 21.72
C GLU A 62 14.93 1.53 22.05
N THR A 63 15.74 2.12 22.95
CA THR A 63 15.72 3.57 23.17
C THR A 63 16.79 4.22 22.30
N VAL A 64 16.36 4.97 21.30
CA VAL A 64 17.21 5.65 20.32
C VAL A 64 17.32 7.12 20.68
N ARG A 65 18.55 7.59 20.95
CA ARG A 65 18.86 9.02 21.06
C ARG A 65 19.00 9.60 19.65
N ALA A 66 18.25 10.63 19.31
CA ALA A 66 18.33 11.26 18.00
C ALA A 66 18.40 12.79 18.10
N ARG A 67 18.97 13.41 17.07
CA ARG A 67 19.15 14.86 16.92
C ARG A 67 18.35 15.38 15.74
N VAL A 68 17.68 16.52 15.89
CA VAL A 68 17.05 17.24 14.78
C VAL A 68 18.13 17.70 13.80
N ARG A 69 18.05 17.22 12.55
CA ARG A 69 18.84 17.69 11.42
C ARG A 69 18.18 18.88 10.74
N ARG A 70 16.86 18.81 10.56
CA ARG A 70 16.07 19.84 9.86
C ARG A 70 14.67 19.90 10.42
N VAL A 71 14.09 21.09 10.43
CA VAL A 71 12.64 21.29 10.56
C VAL A 71 12.17 21.86 9.24
N SER A 72 11.20 21.20 8.63
CA SER A 72 10.61 21.56 7.34
C SER A 72 9.15 21.98 7.52
N ALA A 73 8.40 22.20 6.44
CA ALA A 73 7.04 22.71 6.52
C ALA A 73 6.05 21.71 7.13
N ALA A 74 6.23 20.41 6.89
CA ALA A 74 5.36 19.36 7.39
C ALA A 74 6.05 18.37 8.35
N ALA A 75 7.37 18.45 8.54
CA ALA A 75 8.11 17.46 9.31
C ALA A 75 9.31 17.96 10.13
N VAL A 76 9.65 17.20 11.16
CA VAL A 76 10.91 17.29 11.91
C VAL A 76 11.76 16.08 11.56
N TRP A 77 12.94 16.33 11.00
CA TRP A 77 13.85 15.29 10.51
C TRP A 77 14.90 14.98 11.57
N TRP A 78 14.79 13.82 12.20
CA TRP A 78 15.66 13.33 13.26
C TRP A 78 16.66 12.32 12.71
N GLU A 79 17.91 12.39 13.16
CA GLU A 79 18.94 11.40 12.88
C GLU A 79 19.41 10.78 14.19
N ASP A 80 19.35 9.45 14.28
CA ASP A 80 19.96 8.66 15.35
C ASP A 80 21.45 9.01 15.47
N VAL A 81 21.90 9.34 16.68
CA VAL A 81 23.30 9.75 16.92
C VAL A 81 24.31 8.64 16.56
N ARG A 82 23.89 7.38 16.46
CA ARG A 82 24.75 6.27 15.98
C ARG A 82 25.09 6.37 14.50
N ALA A 83 24.25 7.06 13.73
CA ALA A 83 24.36 7.23 12.29
C ALA A 83 24.65 8.68 11.89
N GLU A 84 25.20 9.49 12.80
CA GLU A 84 25.52 10.89 12.53
C GLU A 84 26.34 11.05 11.25
N GLY A 85 25.79 11.79 10.29
CA GLY A 85 26.42 12.02 8.98
C GLY A 85 26.22 10.91 7.95
N ALA A 86 25.36 9.92 8.21
CA ALA A 86 24.94 8.94 7.21
C ALA A 86 24.18 9.62 6.06
N TYR A 87 23.43 10.68 6.37
CA TYR A 87 22.91 11.60 5.37
C TYR A 87 23.71 12.91 5.33
N SER A 88 23.89 13.45 4.12
CA SER A 88 24.32 14.83 3.94
C SER A 88 23.13 15.79 4.15
N ASP A 89 23.40 17.05 4.49
CA ASP A 89 22.34 18.06 4.64
C ASP A 89 21.53 18.23 3.35
N THR A 90 22.19 18.16 2.18
CA THR A 90 21.52 18.18 0.87
C THR A 90 20.58 17.00 0.68
N ALA A 91 20.97 15.79 1.13
CA ALA A 91 20.11 14.62 1.02
C ALA A 91 18.84 14.76 1.89
N VAL A 92 18.99 15.24 3.13
CA VAL A 92 17.85 15.52 4.02
C VAL A 92 16.96 16.63 3.43
N GLU A 93 17.55 17.66 2.83
CA GLU A 93 16.78 18.72 2.17
C GLU A 93 15.99 18.23 0.95
N LEU A 94 16.56 17.35 0.12
CA LEU A 94 15.84 16.76 -1.01
C LEU A 94 14.65 15.93 -0.54
N LEU A 95 14.83 15.09 0.49
CA LEU A 95 13.73 14.33 1.09
C LEU A 95 12.67 15.24 1.71
N ALA A 96 13.09 16.30 2.39
CA ALA A 96 12.19 17.26 3.01
C ALA A 96 11.32 17.99 1.98
N ASN A 97 11.92 18.45 0.88
CA ASN A 97 11.17 19.13 -0.17
C ASN A 97 10.20 18.17 -0.89
N GLU A 98 10.64 16.94 -1.17
CA GLU A 98 9.76 15.92 -1.77
C GLU A 98 8.57 15.60 -0.86
N PHE A 99 8.82 15.47 0.45
CA PHE A 99 7.77 15.21 1.43
C PHE A 99 6.79 16.38 1.56
N ASP A 100 7.31 17.59 1.80
CA ASP A 100 6.49 18.79 2.07
C ASP A 100 5.69 19.25 0.85
N GLU A 101 6.29 19.18 -0.35
CA GLU A 101 5.71 19.78 -1.55
C GLU A 101 4.87 18.81 -2.38
N LEU A 102 5.10 17.50 -2.23
CA LEU A 102 4.45 16.48 -3.05
C LEU A 102 3.73 15.44 -2.18
N ILE A 103 4.44 14.68 -1.35
CA ILE A 103 3.87 13.51 -0.67
C ILE A 103 2.79 13.92 0.33
N PHE A 104 3.15 14.73 1.33
CA PHE A 104 2.25 15.15 2.40
C PHE A 104 0.97 15.83 1.88
N PRO A 105 1.03 16.85 0.99
CA PRO A 105 -0.19 17.48 0.49
C PRO A 105 -1.02 16.53 -0.38
N THR A 106 -0.42 15.62 -1.15
CA THR A 106 -1.16 14.68 -2.01
C THR A 106 -1.93 13.64 -1.19
N ASP A 107 -1.26 13.03 -0.21
CA ASP A 107 -1.85 12.01 0.65
C ASP A 107 -2.91 12.60 1.56
N THR A 108 -2.62 13.73 2.22
CA THR A 108 -3.60 14.38 3.11
C THR A 108 -4.81 14.91 2.36
N ALA A 109 -4.60 15.44 1.15
CA ALA A 109 -5.70 15.82 0.26
C ALA A 109 -6.48 14.61 -0.26
N THR A 110 -5.94 13.41 -0.26
CA THR A 110 -6.64 12.21 -0.75
C THR A 110 -7.33 11.47 0.37
N PHE A 111 -6.56 10.98 1.33
CA PHE A 111 -7.01 10.03 2.34
C PHE A 111 -7.59 10.69 3.60
N GLY A 112 -7.23 11.95 3.88
CA GLY A 112 -7.66 12.70 5.06
C GLY A 112 -6.49 13.24 5.87
N ALA A 113 -6.78 13.89 7.00
CA ALA A 113 -5.75 14.47 7.84
C ALA A 113 -5.00 13.41 8.66
N VAL A 114 -3.73 13.69 8.97
CA VAL A 114 -3.03 13.05 10.10
C VAL A 114 -3.59 13.55 11.44
N SER A 115 -3.24 12.88 12.53
CA SER A 115 -3.46 13.43 13.87
C SER A 115 -2.42 14.52 14.17
N ASP A 116 -2.60 15.22 15.29
CA ASP A 116 -1.62 16.16 15.84
C ASP A 116 -1.60 15.98 17.35
N LEU A 117 -1.06 14.84 17.79
CA LEU A 117 -1.19 14.38 19.16
C LEU A 117 -0.43 15.27 20.14
N ASP A 118 0.75 15.75 19.73
CA ASP A 118 1.60 16.62 20.52
C ASP A 118 1.31 18.11 20.31
N GLY A 119 0.55 18.48 19.26
CA GLY A 119 0.08 19.84 18.98
C GLY A 119 1.06 20.70 18.20
N ASN A 120 2.14 20.12 17.67
CA ASN A 120 3.18 20.86 16.95
C ASN A 120 2.86 21.03 15.45
N GLY A 121 1.87 20.30 14.92
CA GLY A 121 1.45 20.34 13.51
C GLY A 121 2.46 19.73 12.52
N LEU A 122 3.41 18.93 12.99
CA LEU A 122 4.52 18.34 12.23
C LEU A 122 4.61 16.83 12.49
N ILE A 123 5.07 16.10 11.48
CA ILE A 123 5.41 14.67 11.59
C ILE A 123 6.88 14.52 11.94
N ASP A 124 7.22 13.64 12.87
CA ASP A 124 8.60 13.26 13.12
C ASP A 124 9.04 12.18 12.10
N VAL A 125 10.11 12.46 11.36
CA VAL A 125 10.80 11.46 10.53
C VAL A 125 12.08 11.05 11.24
N LEU A 126 12.16 9.82 11.73
CA LEU A 126 13.34 9.29 12.42
C LEU A 126 14.18 8.39 11.51
N PHE A 127 15.35 8.89 11.10
CA PHE A 127 16.38 8.07 10.49
C PHE A 127 17.17 7.29 11.54
N THR A 128 17.14 5.96 11.48
CA THR A 128 17.83 5.13 12.47
C THR A 128 18.34 3.80 11.90
N PRO A 129 19.55 3.36 12.29
CA PRO A 129 20.04 2.01 12.02
C PRO A 129 19.14 0.87 12.50
N VAL A 130 18.25 1.10 13.48
CA VAL A 130 17.31 0.04 13.91
C VAL A 130 16.52 -0.48 12.72
N VAL A 131 16.12 0.40 11.80
CA VAL A 131 15.38 0.03 10.58
C VAL A 131 16.25 -0.82 9.65
N ASN A 132 17.53 -0.48 9.47
CA ASN A 132 18.47 -1.30 8.69
C ASN A 132 18.57 -2.73 9.26
N GLU A 133 18.65 -2.86 10.58
CA GLU A 133 18.81 -4.13 11.30
C GLU A 133 17.56 -5.02 11.25
N LEU A 134 16.40 -4.48 10.86
CA LEU A 134 15.19 -5.26 10.59
C LEU A 134 15.38 -6.25 9.45
N THR A 135 16.32 -5.98 8.54
CA THR A 135 16.60 -6.82 7.38
C THR A 135 17.76 -7.76 7.67
N PRO A 136 17.55 -9.10 7.71
CA PRO A 136 18.66 -10.04 7.77
C PRO A 136 19.57 -9.89 6.54
N ARG A 137 20.89 -10.00 6.75
CA ARG A 137 21.88 -9.94 5.65
C ARG A 137 21.63 -11.02 4.60
N GLY A 138 21.82 -10.67 3.33
CA GLY A 138 21.62 -11.54 2.18
C GLY A 138 20.14 -11.74 1.81
N SER A 139 19.23 -10.93 2.34
CA SER A 139 17.80 -11.03 2.00
C SER A 139 17.51 -10.51 0.59
N ALA A 140 16.55 -11.13 -0.08
CA ALA A 140 15.97 -10.60 -1.32
C ALA A 140 14.96 -9.49 -0.97
N GLY A 141 15.45 -8.27 -0.78
CA GLY A 141 14.66 -7.10 -0.35
C GLY A 141 15.11 -6.57 1.01
N PHE A 142 14.39 -5.56 1.53
CA PHE A 142 14.71 -4.90 2.79
C PHE A 142 13.53 -4.11 3.34
N VAL A 143 13.55 -3.90 4.65
CA VAL A 143 12.72 -2.90 5.31
C VAL A 143 13.39 -1.55 5.16
N ALA A 144 12.71 -0.57 4.55
CA ALA A 144 13.26 0.79 4.40
C ALA A 144 12.63 1.79 5.35
N GLY A 145 11.42 1.52 5.82
CA GLY A 145 10.72 2.34 6.78
C GLY A 145 9.42 1.71 7.22
N PHE A 146 8.79 2.30 8.22
CA PHE A 146 7.48 1.89 8.72
C PHE A 146 6.81 3.00 9.52
N PHE A 147 5.47 2.95 9.56
CA PHE A 147 4.65 3.60 10.58
C PHE A 147 4.10 2.57 11.57
N PHE A 148 4.08 2.93 12.87
CA PHE A 148 3.46 2.11 13.91
C PHE A 148 2.46 2.92 14.73
N GLY A 149 1.18 2.52 14.66
CA GLY A 149 0.07 3.20 15.35
C GLY A 149 0.17 3.25 16.87
N LEU A 150 1.11 2.49 17.48
CA LEU A 150 1.44 2.60 18.90
C LEU A 150 1.77 4.05 19.30
N ASP A 151 2.48 4.78 18.45
CA ASP A 151 2.94 6.13 18.76
C ASP A 151 1.79 7.14 18.84
N LEU A 152 0.63 6.82 18.23
CA LEU A 152 -0.60 7.59 18.32
C LEU A 152 -1.50 7.19 19.51
N ARG A 153 -1.05 6.25 20.34
CA ARG A 153 -1.77 5.72 21.50
C ARG A 153 -1.01 6.03 22.79
N PRO A 154 -1.07 7.28 23.31
CA PRO A 154 -0.20 7.76 24.39
C PRO A 154 -0.38 7.05 25.74
N GLU A 155 -1.50 6.34 25.89
CA GLU A 155 -1.83 5.49 27.03
C GLU A 155 -1.13 4.13 27.01
N LEU A 156 -0.61 3.69 25.87
CA LEU A 156 0.07 2.42 25.73
C LEU A 156 1.57 2.54 26.08
N GLU A 157 2.13 1.47 26.63
CA GLU A 157 3.55 1.40 26.96
C GLU A 157 4.41 1.50 25.69
N ASN A 158 5.55 2.18 25.80
CA ASN A 158 6.48 2.45 24.70
C ASN A 158 5.97 3.36 23.57
N SER A 159 4.77 3.93 23.69
CA SER A 159 4.32 4.99 22.77
C SER A 159 5.21 6.23 22.86
N ASN A 160 5.63 6.75 21.71
CA ASN A 160 6.34 8.02 21.62
C ASN A 160 5.42 9.26 21.64
N ARG A 161 4.09 9.05 21.60
CA ARG A 161 3.08 10.12 21.73
C ARG A 161 3.16 11.17 20.63
N GLY A 162 3.36 10.73 19.39
CA GLY A 162 3.43 11.61 18.23
C GLY A 162 3.35 10.86 16.91
N GLU A 163 3.19 11.61 15.84
CA GLU A 163 3.16 11.13 14.46
C GLU A 163 4.59 10.82 14.00
N ILE A 164 4.96 9.54 13.93
CA ILE A 164 6.34 9.13 13.59
C ILE A 164 6.40 8.21 12.38
N PHE A 165 7.25 8.58 11.42
CA PHE A 165 7.73 7.71 10.35
C PHE A 165 9.18 7.29 10.66
N TYR A 166 9.41 5.99 10.78
CA TYR A 166 10.75 5.42 10.99
C TYR A 166 11.35 5.08 9.64
N ALA A 167 12.59 5.50 9.40
CA ALA A 167 13.28 5.30 8.13
C ALA A 167 14.71 4.80 8.34
N MET A 168 15.18 4.03 7.36
CA MET A 168 16.56 3.54 7.33
C MET A 168 17.56 4.67 7.05
N VAL A 169 18.83 4.38 7.36
CA VAL A 169 19.97 5.22 7.00
C VAL A 169 20.81 4.58 5.88
N PRO A 170 21.53 5.37 5.07
CA PRO A 170 22.58 4.86 4.21
C PRO A 170 23.64 4.12 5.03
N ASP A 171 24.09 2.99 4.53
CA ASP A 171 25.06 2.12 5.19
C ASP A 171 26.10 1.64 4.17
N GLY A 172 26.92 2.57 3.68
CA GLY A 172 27.89 2.31 2.62
C GLY A 172 28.97 1.29 2.99
N ASN A 173 29.16 1.02 4.28
CA ASN A 173 30.13 0.05 4.80
C ASN A 173 29.47 -1.25 5.27
N GLY A 174 28.14 -1.34 5.20
CA GLY A 174 27.38 -2.51 5.67
C GLY A 174 27.61 -2.79 7.15
N ARG A 175 27.59 -1.77 8.01
CA ARG A 175 27.75 -1.88 9.47
C ARG A 175 26.52 -2.50 10.14
N TRP A 176 25.33 -2.08 9.73
CA TRP A 176 24.05 -2.43 10.34
C TRP A 176 23.24 -3.41 9.48
N GLY A 177 23.55 -3.50 8.19
CA GLY A 177 22.92 -4.45 7.27
C GLY A 177 23.78 -4.72 6.05
N ASP A 178 23.13 -5.14 4.95
CA ASP A 178 23.78 -5.16 3.65
C ASP A 178 24.10 -3.73 3.19
N VAL A 179 25.15 -3.58 2.37
CA VAL A 179 25.62 -2.27 1.90
C VAL A 179 24.50 -1.52 1.18
N ARG A 180 24.26 -0.27 1.60
CA ARG A 180 23.30 0.64 0.96
C ARG A 180 23.90 2.01 0.74
N LEU A 181 23.98 2.40 -0.53
CA LEU A 181 24.51 3.69 -0.91
C LEU A 181 23.44 4.78 -0.73
N PRO A 182 23.83 6.02 -0.40
CA PRO A 182 22.87 7.12 -0.22
C PRO A 182 21.90 7.30 -1.38
N GLY A 183 22.37 7.23 -2.63
CA GLY A 183 21.50 7.35 -3.80
C GLY A 183 20.42 6.26 -3.88
N GLN A 184 20.75 5.02 -3.53
CA GLN A 184 19.76 3.92 -3.53
C GLN A 184 18.68 4.15 -2.47
N VAL A 185 19.06 4.71 -1.32
CA VAL A 185 18.13 5.00 -0.24
C VAL A 185 17.22 6.18 -0.62
N LEU A 186 17.78 7.23 -1.24
CA LEU A 186 17.04 8.38 -1.77
C LEU A 186 16.06 8.01 -2.90
N ASP A 187 16.39 7.01 -3.72
CA ASP A 187 15.53 6.56 -4.83
C ASP A 187 14.33 5.71 -4.37
N GLU A 188 14.36 5.15 -3.15
CA GLU A 188 13.32 4.23 -2.66
C GLU A 188 12.47 4.84 -1.55
N LEU A 189 13.06 5.70 -0.70
CA LEU A 189 12.38 6.28 0.45
C LEU A 189 11.11 7.11 0.13
N PRO A 190 11.07 7.94 -0.94
CA PRO A 190 9.89 8.75 -1.22
C PRO A 190 8.61 7.94 -1.40
N ALA A 191 8.66 6.83 -2.14
CA ALA A 191 7.52 5.94 -2.32
C ALA A 191 7.07 5.32 -0.98
N ILE A 192 8.05 4.94 -0.15
CA ILE A 192 7.80 4.33 1.16
C ILE A 192 7.24 5.36 2.15
N MET A 193 7.65 6.63 2.06
CA MET A 193 7.06 7.72 2.84
C MET A 193 5.58 7.91 2.49
N ALA A 194 5.20 7.89 1.21
CA ALA A 194 3.80 7.95 0.79
C ALA A 194 3.00 6.74 1.33
N HIS A 195 3.57 5.55 1.20
CA HIS A 195 2.97 4.31 1.72
C HIS A 195 2.71 4.39 3.24
N GLU A 196 3.71 4.74 4.03
CA GLU A 196 3.58 4.76 5.49
C GLU A 196 2.79 5.96 6.01
N LEU A 197 2.82 7.10 5.32
CA LEU A 197 1.95 8.22 5.62
C LEU A 197 0.48 7.83 5.41
N GLN A 198 0.18 7.04 4.38
CA GLN A 198 -1.17 6.51 4.20
C GLN A 198 -1.61 5.66 5.39
N HIS A 199 -0.77 4.76 5.89
CA HIS A 199 -1.11 3.97 7.10
C HIS A 199 -1.34 4.88 8.31
N MET A 200 -0.55 5.94 8.48
CA MET A 200 -0.73 6.92 9.55
C MET A 200 -2.07 7.66 9.45
N ILE A 201 -2.40 8.20 8.27
CA ILE A 201 -3.69 8.85 8.01
C ILE A 201 -4.83 7.85 8.23
N HIS A 202 -4.68 6.62 7.74
CA HIS A 202 -5.69 5.58 7.87
C HIS A 202 -5.95 5.22 9.33
N PHE A 203 -4.90 5.05 10.14
CA PHE A 203 -5.06 4.82 11.57
C PHE A 203 -5.77 5.98 12.25
N ASN A 204 -5.40 7.24 11.94
CA ASN A 204 -6.08 8.41 12.50
C ASN A 204 -7.57 8.45 12.11
N GLN A 205 -7.89 8.44 10.82
CA GLN A 205 -9.25 8.59 10.32
C GLN A 205 -10.17 7.46 10.81
N ARG A 206 -9.65 6.22 10.79
CA ARG A 206 -10.44 5.03 11.12
C ARG A 206 -10.53 4.81 12.63
N VAL A 207 -9.39 4.80 13.33
CA VAL A 207 -9.30 4.35 14.72
C VAL A 207 -9.54 5.53 15.68
N LEU A 208 -8.84 6.65 15.48
CA LEU A 208 -8.89 7.78 16.42
C LEU A 208 -10.14 8.65 16.22
N VAL A 209 -10.43 9.00 14.97
CA VAL A 209 -11.59 9.84 14.60
C VAL A 209 -12.86 9.00 14.50
N GLY A 210 -12.80 7.90 13.74
CA GLY A 210 -13.94 7.02 13.49
C GLY A 210 -14.29 6.08 14.64
N GLY A 211 -13.36 5.82 15.58
CA GLY A 211 -13.59 4.93 16.71
C GLY A 211 -13.73 3.46 16.32
N ALA A 212 -13.10 3.02 15.23
CA ALA A 212 -13.14 1.62 14.82
C ALA A 212 -12.57 0.70 15.91
N GLU A 213 -13.32 -0.35 16.26
CA GLU A 213 -12.88 -1.37 17.22
C GLU A 213 -11.84 -2.34 16.64
N ARG A 214 -11.69 -2.36 15.31
CA ARG A 214 -10.81 -3.26 14.57
C ARG A 214 -10.05 -2.52 13.48
N THR A 215 -8.82 -2.96 13.25
CA THR A 215 -8.04 -2.58 12.07
C THR A 215 -8.76 -3.02 10.79
N GLU A 216 -8.44 -2.37 9.68
CA GLU A 216 -8.89 -2.80 8.36
C GLU A 216 -8.32 -4.21 8.03
N ALA A 217 -9.00 -4.93 7.13
CA ALA A 217 -8.48 -6.14 6.53
C ALA A 217 -7.14 -5.82 5.84
N LEU A 218 -6.11 -6.63 6.13
CA LEU A 218 -4.74 -6.36 5.70
C LEU A 218 -4.65 -6.11 4.18
N TRP A 219 -5.32 -6.92 3.36
CA TRP A 219 -5.31 -6.75 1.90
C TRP A 219 -5.81 -5.37 1.44
N LEU A 220 -6.83 -4.82 2.11
CA LEU A 220 -7.39 -3.53 1.76
C LEU A 220 -6.54 -2.39 2.34
N SER A 221 -6.01 -2.55 3.55
CA SER A 221 -5.10 -1.56 4.15
C SER A 221 -3.83 -1.38 3.30
N GLU A 222 -3.20 -2.48 2.89
CA GLU A 222 -2.02 -2.45 2.02
C GLU A 222 -2.37 -1.96 0.61
N GLY A 223 -3.52 -2.36 0.06
CA GLY A 223 -4.00 -1.85 -1.22
C GLY A 223 -4.19 -0.33 -1.23
N LEU A 224 -4.70 0.25 -0.14
CA LEU A 224 -4.81 1.70 0.03
C LEU A 224 -3.44 2.38 0.13
N ALA A 225 -2.49 1.79 0.85
CA ALA A 225 -1.13 2.32 0.95
C ALA A 225 -0.38 2.25 -0.39
N GLN A 226 -0.58 1.19 -1.17
CA GLN A 226 -0.09 1.12 -2.54
C GLN A 226 -0.76 2.13 -3.47
N MET A 227 -2.04 2.46 -3.25
CA MET A 227 -2.68 3.58 -3.94
C MET A 227 -2.07 4.94 -3.55
N ALA A 228 -1.44 5.08 -2.38
CA ALA A 228 -0.72 6.30 -2.02
C ALA A 228 0.53 6.52 -2.88
N GLU A 229 1.34 5.46 -3.05
CA GLU A 229 2.45 5.45 -4.01
C GLU A 229 1.94 5.91 -5.40
N ASP A 230 0.84 5.31 -5.86
CA ASP A 230 0.22 5.55 -7.17
C ASP A 230 -0.22 7.01 -7.39
N ILE A 231 -0.99 7.57 -6.45
CA ILE A 231 -1.52 8.94 -6.59
C ILE A 231 -0.42 9.99 -6.46
N VAL A 232 0.62 9.71 -5.68
CA VAL A 232 1.79 10.59 -5.58
C VAL A 232 2.59 10.52 -6.88
N GLY A 233 2.69 9.33 -7.49
CA GLY A 233 3.23 9.16 -8.84
C GLY A 233 2.49 10.00 -9.89
N ASP A 234 1.15 9.92 -9.90
CA ASP A 234 0.28 10.75 -10.75
C ASP A 234 0.54 12.26 -10.50
N ALA A 235 0.65 12.68 -9.25
CA ALA A 235 0.90 14.08 -8.87
C ALA A 235 2.30 14.56 -9.28
N ALA A 236 3.33 13.72 -9.19
CA ALA A 236 4.69 14.03 -9.64
C ALA A 236 4.72 14.32 -11.14
N VAL A 237 4.08 13.46 -11.94
CA VAL A 237 3.95 13.64 -13.39
C VAL A 237 3.15 14.90 -13.71
N PHE A 238 2.05 15.15 -13.00
CA PHE A 238 1.26 16.36 -13.20
C PHE A 238 2.06 17.64 -12.91
N ARG A 239 2.86 17.65 -11.83
CA ARG A 239 3.66 18.81 -11.39
C ARG A 239 4.85 19.07 -12.30
N ALA A 240 5.61 18.03 -12.65
CA ALA A 240 6.95 18.16 -13.24
C ALA A 240 7.13 17.42 -14.57
N GLY A 241 6.10 16.72 -15.06
CA GLY A 241 6.15 15.89 -16.28
C GLY A 241 7.03 14.64 -16.16
N THR A 242 7.62 14.40 -14.99
CA THR A 242 8.60 13.34 -14.71
C THR A 242 8.48 12.89 -13.24
N GLY A 243 9.26 11.90 -12.80
CA GLY A 243 9.35 11.50 -11.39
C GLY A 243 8.36 10.42 -10.94
N GLY A 244 7.19 10.31 -11.58
CA GLY A 244 6.17 9.33 -11.19
C GLY A 244 6.65 7.86 -11.16
N PHE A 245 7.56 7.50 -12.08
CA PHE A 245 8.13 6.15 -12.11
C PHE A 245 8.83 5.74 -10.81
N MET A 246 9.39 6.69 -10.03
CA MET A 246 10.03 6.35 -8.75
C MET A 246 9.01 5.85 -7.72
N PHE A 247 7.77 6.33 -7.79
CA PHE A 247 6.66 5.88 -6.95
C PHE A 247 6.01 4.61 -7.50
N ASP A 248 5.75 4.53 -8.81
CA ASP A 248 4.98 3.42 -9.40
C ASP A 248 5.79 2.13 -9.55
N ARG A 249 7.13 2.21 -9.64
CA ARG A 249 8.00 1.06 -9.96
C ARG A 249 7.78 -0.13 -9.05
N GLY A 250 7.57 0.09 -7.75
CA GLY A 250 7.33 -0.97 -6.78
C GLY A 250 6.04 -1.73 -7.10
N ASN A 251 4.95 -1.00 -7.27
CA ASN A 251 3.65 -1.54 -7.64
C ASN A 251 3.66 -2.24 -9.00
N LEU A 252 4.28 -1.64 -10.01
CA LEU A 252 4.39 -2.24 -11.35
C LEU A 252 5.12 -3.60 -11.33
N ARG A 253 6.23 -3.70 -10.57
CA ARG A 253 6.95 -4.98 -10.41
C ARG A 253 6.11 -6.06 -9.70
N ARG A 254 5.27 -5.67 -8.75
CA ARG A 254 4.36 -6.59 -8.04
C ARG A 254 3.21 -7.03 -8.95
N ALA A 255 2.61 -6.08 -9.67
CA ALA A 255 1.57 -6.34 -10.66
C ALA A 255 2.03 -7.31 -11.74
N ALA A 256 3.25 -7.13 -12.26
CA ALA A 256 3.90 -8.05 -13.18
C ALA A 256 3.94 -9.51 -12.66
N ARG A 257 4.19 -9.71 -11.36
CA ARG A 257 4.20 -11.05 -10.74
C ARG A 257 2.80 -11.64 -10.65
N TYR A 258 1.82 -10.84 -10.22
CA TYR A 258 0.41 -11.25 -10.15
C TYR A 258 -0.10 -11.77 -11.50
N LEU A 259 0.20 -11.03 -12.56
CA LEU A 259 -0.32 -11.30 -13.90
C LEU A 259 0.27 -12.55 -14.55
N ALA A 260 1.41 -13.05 -14.06
CA ALA A 260 1.98 -14.30 -14.55
C ALA A 260 1.04 -15.49 -14.31
N ALA A 261 0.23 -15.46 -13.24
CA ALA A 261 -0.74 -16.50 -12.91
C ALA A 261 -1.85 -15.97 -11.97
N PRO A 262 -2.75 -15.09 -12.43
CA PRO A 262 -3.80 -14.49 -11.57
C PRO A 262 -4.83 -15.51 -11.05
N TRP A 263 -4.90 -16.70 -11.64
CA TRP A 263 -5.74 -17.79 -11.14
C TRP A 263 -5.12 -18.51 -9.93
N GLU A 264 -3.81 -18.36 -9.72
CA GLU A 264 -3.06 -18.95 -8.60
C GLU A 264 -2.93 -18.01 -7.39
N THR A 265 -3.42 -16.77 -7.52
CA THR A 265 -3.30 -15.72 -6.50
C THR A 265 -4.67 -15.18 -6.11
N SER A 266 -4.93 -15.04 -4.81
CA SER A 266 -6.14 -14.38 -4.33
C SER A 266 -5.92 -12.87 -4.21
N LEU A 267 -6.96 -12.08 -4.51
CA LEU A 267 -6.97 -10.65 -4.14
C LEU A 267 -7.17 -10.43 -2.63
N LEU A 268 -7.67 -11.44 -1.92
CA LEU A 268 -7.81 -11.43 -0.47
C LEU A 268 -6.60 -12.15 0.10
N TYR A 269 -5.84 -11.53 1.00
CA TYR A 269 -4.63 -12.16 1.53
C TYR A 269 -4.97 -13.46 2.26
N VAL A 270 -4.59 -14.57 1.65
CA VAL A 270 -4.83 -15.93 2.17
C VAL A 270 -3.65 -16.43 2.98
N THR A 271 -2.47 -15.79 2.83
CA THR A 271 -1.27 -16.13 3.60
C THR A 271 -0.77 -14.94 4.42
N GLY A 272 -0.53 -15.18 5.72
CA GLY A 272 0.24 -14.32 6.63
C GLY A 272 0.12 -12.80 6.42
N GLY A 273 0.98 -12.26 5.55
CA GLY A 273 1.18 -10.83 5.29
C GLY A 273 0.87 -10.32 3.87
N GLY A 274 0.33 -11.17 2.99
CA GLY A 274 0.13 -10.86 1.57
C GLY A 274 1.42 -11.00 0.75
N THR A 275 1.51 -11.95 -0.19
CA THR A 275 2.68 -12.09 -1.08
C THR A 275 2.84 -10.89 -2.01
N LEU A 276 3.98 -10.83 -2.70
CA LEU A 276 4.22 -9.79 -3.70
C LEU A 276 3.20 -9.84 -4.83
N GLU A 277 2.76 -11.05 -5.22
CA GLU A 277 1.69 -11.28 -6.18
C GLU A 277 0.34 -10.77 -5.63
N GLU A 278 -0.01 -11.13 -4.38
CA GLU A 278 -1.27 -10.67 -3.76
C GLU A 278 -1.34 -9.12 -3.70
N ARG A 279 -0.21 -8.47 -3.35
CA ARG A 279 -0.05 -7.00 -3.35
C ARG A 279 -0.17 -6.39 -4.75
N GLY A 280 0.40 -7.05 -5.75
CA GLY A 280 0.29 -6.61 -7.14
C GLY A 280 -1.14 -6.64 -7.65
N GLY A 281 -1.85 -7.74 -7.39
CA GLY A 281 -3.27 -7.89 -7.72
C GLY A 281 -4.15 -6.90 -6.96
N GLY A 282 -3.90 -6.71 -5.66
CA GLY A 282 -4.62 -5.75 -4.83
C GLY A 282 -4.51 -4.32 -5.34
N TRP A 283 -3.31 -3.85 -5.70
CA TRP A 283 -3.11 -2.53 -6.30
C TRP A 283 -3.84 -2.40 -7.64
N LEU A 284 -3.68 -3.35 -8.57
CA LEU A 284 -4.39 -3.34 -9.85
C LEU A 284 -5.91 -3.26 -9.67
N PHE A 285 -6.45 -4.04 -8.73
CA PHE A 285 -7.87 -4.05 -8.42
C PHE A 285 -8.35 -2.70 -7.88
N MET A 286 -7.62 -2.11 -6.93
CA MET A 286 -7.95 -0.80 -6.37
C MET A 286 -7.85 0.32 -7.41
N ARG A 287 -6.84 0.27 -8.29
CA ARG A 287 -6.67 1.23 -9.39
C ARG A 287 -7.81 1.14 -10.39
N HIS A 288 -8.18 -0.08 -10.82
CA HIS A 288 -9.35 -0.31 -11.68
C HIS A 288 -10.64 0.23 -11.06
N LEU A 289 -10.87 -0.06 -9.79
CA LEU A 289 -12.09 0.39 -9.09
C LEU A 289 -12.14 1.91 -8.93
N ARG A 290 -11.00 2.56 -8.66
CA ARG A 290 -10.87 4.03 -8.64
C ARG A 290 -11.23 4.63 -10.00
N ASP A 291 -10.61 4.16 -11.07
CA ASP A 291 -10.83 4.67 -12.43
C ASP A 291 -12.32 4.55 -12.82
N ARG A 292 -12.90 3.38 -12.57
CA ARG A 292 -14.32 3.10 -12.81
C ARG A 292 -15.25 4.10 -12.12
N LEU A 293 -14.93 4.53 -10.90
CA LEU A 293 -15.76 5.43 -10.10
C LEU A 293 -15.45 6.92 -10.35
N GLY A 294 -14.91 7.25 -11.53
CA GLY A 294 -14.66 8.62 -11.98
C GLY A 294 -13.24 9.09 -11.75
N GLY A 295 -12.39 8.27 -11.11
CA GLY A 295 -11.00 8.57 -10.85
C GLY A 295 -10.78 9.77 -9.93
N ASP A 296 -11.83 10.30 -9.31
CA ASP A 296 -11.70 11.20 -8.18
C ASP A 296 -11.37 10.37 -6.94
N ASN A 297 -10.38 10.79 -6.16
CA ASN A 297 -9.88 9.98 -5.04
C ASN A 297 -10.90 9.85 -3.89
N ALA A 298 -12.19 10.16 -4.12
CA ALA A 298 -13.26 10.15 -3.13
C ALA A 298 -13.54 8.73 -2.61
N LEU A 299 -13.43 7.69 -3.45
CA LEU A 299 -13.53 6.31 -2.98
C LEU A 299 -12.45 6.01 -1.94
N LEU A 300 -11.19 6.34 -2.24
CA LEU A 300 -10.06 6.09 -1.36
C LEU A 300 -10.28 6.77 0.01
N ARG A 301 -10.71 8.05 0.00
CA ARG A 301 -11.08 8.77 1.22
C ARG A 301 -12.15 8.07 2.04
N ARG A 302 -13.23 7.62 1.40
CA ARG A 302 -14.34 6.94 2.09
C ARG A 302 -13.90 5.62 2.71
N LEU A 303 -13.11 4.83 1.98
CA LEU A 303 -12.56 3.57 2.48
C LEU A 303 -11.66 3.80 3.70
N THR A 304 -10.81 4.83 3.66
CA THR A 304 -9.92 5.20 4.77
C THR A 304 -10.66 5.63 6.02
N ALA A 305 -11.78 6.37 5.90
CA ALA A 305 -12.54 6.88 7.04
C ALA A 305 -13.59 5.89 7.60
N SER A 306 -13.94 4.86 6.83
CA SER A 306 -14.94 3.87 7.22
C SER A 306 -14.48 3.03 8.41
N THR A 307 -15.43 2.57 9.22
CA THR A 307 -15.18 1.62 10.32
C THR A 307 -15.57 0.17 9.96
N ARG A 308 -16.16 -0.04 8.77
CA ARG A 308 -16.40 -1.38 8.22
C ARG A 308 -15.09 -2.01 7.77
N THR A 309 -15.01 -3.34 7.65
CA THR A 309 -13.77 -4.03 7.28
C THR A 309 -13.93 -4.88 6.02
N GLY A 310 -12.86 -5.01 5.24
CA GLY A 310 -12.73 -5.92 4.11
C GLY A 310 -13.79 -5.68 3.04
N ILE A 311 -14.39 -6.77 2.56
CA ILE A 311 -15.40 -6.73 1.51
C ILE A 311 -16.60 -5.86 1.91
N ASP A 312 -17.01 -5.90 3.19
CA ASP A 312 -18.13 -5.10 3.68
C ASP A 312 -17.84 -3.59 3.61
N ASN A 313 -16.58 -3.19 3.83
CA ASN A 313 -16.16 -1.80 3.63
C ASN A 313 -16.25 -1.44 2.14
N LEU A 314 -15.62 -2.25 1.29
CA LEU A 314 -15.53 -1.98 -0.13
C LEU A 314 -16.91 -1.89 -0.80
N VAL A 315 -17.79 -2.86 -0.51
CA VAL A 315 -19.16 -2.88 -1.06
C VAL A 315 -19.96 -1.67 -0.59
N ALA A 316 -19.85 -1.30 0.68
CA ALA A 316 -20.59 -0.17 1.22
C ALA A 316 -20.15 1.16 0.62
N GLU A 317 -18.83 1.39 0.49
CA GLU A 317 -18.31 2.69 0.06
C GLU A 317 -18.25 2.85 -1.47
N ALA A 318 -18.13 1.76 -2.21
CA ALA A 318 -18.20 1.78 -3.67
C ALA A 318 -19.63 1.66 -4.21
N GLY A 319 -20.56 1.10 -3.43
CA GLY A 319 -21.94 0.87 -3.87
C GLY A 319 -22.09 -0.18 -4.98
N ILE A 320 -21.08 -1.04 -5.15
CA ILE A 320 -21.06 -2.13 -6.15
C ILE A 320 -20.98 -3.47 -5.41
N PRO A 321 -21.79 -4.49 -5.77
CA PRO A 321 -21.65 -5.81 -5.18
C PRO A 321 -20.29 -6.45 -5.47
N TRP A 322 -19.71 -7.13 -4.49
CA TRP A 322 -18.41 -7.79 -4.61
C TRP A 322 -18.26 -8.69 -5.86
N PRO A 323 -19.22 -9.58 -6.19
CA PRO A 323 -19.07 -10.43 -7.37
C PRO A 323 -19.00 -9.62 -8.67
N GLN A 324 -19.71 -8.49 -8.74
CA GLN A 324 -19.66 -7.61 -9.91
C GLN A 324 -18.30 -6.91 -10.04
N MET A 325 -17.70 -6.46 -8.92
CA MET A 325 -16.36 -5.87 -8.95
C MET A 325 -15.31 -6.86 -9.47
N ILE A 326 -15.35 -8.11 -9.01
CA ILE A 326 -14.42 -9.16 -9.45
C ILE A 326 -14.61 -9.50 -10.93
N ALA A 327 -15.86 -9.63 -11.38
CA ALA A 327 -16.14 -9.89 -12.79
C ALA A 327 -15.65 -8.76 -13.70
N ASP A 328 -15.94 -7.50 -13.33
CA ASP A 328 -15.53 -6.32 -14.09
C ASP A 328 -14.01 -6.16 -14.11
N PHE A 329 -13.32 -6.36 -12.98
CA PHE A 329 -11.86 -6.36 -12.91
C PHE A 329 -11.23 -7.47 -13.75
N GLY A 330 -11.76 -8.70 -13.65
CA GLY A 330 -11.32 -9.81 -14.48
C GLY A 330 -11.47 -9.49 -15.96
N THR A 331 -12.60 -8.90 -16.37
CA THR A 331 -12.79 -8.47 -17.76
C THR A 331 -11.79 -7.40 -18.16
N ALA A 332 -11.52 -6.41 -17.31
CA ALA A 332 -10.57 -5.35 -17.61
C ALA A 332 -9.16 -5.91 -17.87
N LEU A 333 -8.69 -6.85 -17.04
CA LEU A 333 -7.41 -7.51 -17.24
C LEU A 333 -7.29 -8.23 -18.59
N ALA A 334 -8.32 -9.00 -18.98
CA ALA A 334 -8.32 -9.67 -20.29
C ALA A 334 -8.48 -8.70 -21.46
N GLY A 335 -9.23 -7.62 -21.25
CA GLY A 335 -9.58 -6.64 -22.27
C GLY A 335 -8.40 -5.80 -22.78
N GLU A 336 -7.34 -5.66 -21.99
CA GLU A 336 -6.14 -4.89 -22.37
C GLU A 336 -5.51 -5.37 -23.69
N GLY A 337 -5.56 -6.68 -23.98
CA GLY A 337 -5.08 -7.27 -25.23
C GLY A 337 -5.98 -7.04 -26.44
N PHE A 338 -7.18 -6.48 -26.25
CA PHE A 338 -8.18 -6.31 -27.30
C PHE A 338 -8.58 -4.84 -27.46
N SER A 339 -8.08 -4.21 -28.53
CA SER A 339 -8.32 -2.79 -28.85
C SER A 339 -9.82 -2.38 -28.90
N VAL A 340 -10.72 -3.31 -29.19
CA VAL A 340 -12.17 -3.06 -29.21
C VAL A 340 -12.81 -2.91 -27.82
N VAL A 341 -12.19 -3.47 -26.77
CA VAL A 341 -12.69 -3.30 -25.40
C VAL A 341 -12.41 -1.88 -24.92
N ARG A 342 -11.26 -1.32 -25.30
CA ARG A 342 -10.89 0.08 -25.01
C ARG A 342 -11.73 1.11 -25.78
N SER A 343 -12.30 0.76 -26.95
CA SER A 343 -13.01 1.71 -27.81
C SER A 343 -14.50 1.88 -27.50
N ARG A 344 -15.05 1.08 -26.58
CA ARG A 344 -16.47 1.16 -26.20
C ARG A 344 -16.60 1.81 -24.83
N SER A 345 -17.58 2.71 -24.71
CA SER A 345 -17.98 3.52 -23.56
C SER A 345 -18.40 2.73 -22.30
N ARG A 346 -17.55 1.78 -21.86
CA ARG A 346 -17.69 0.98 -20.65
C ARG A 346 -16.41 1.13 -19.80
N PRO A 347 -16.24 2.25 -19.06
CA PRO A 347 -15.12 2.49 -18.15
C PRO A 347 -14.89 1.32 -17.17
N ALA A 348 -15.99 0.66 -16.82
CA ALA A 348 -16.05 -0.60 -16.10
C ALA A 348 -15.07 -1.71 -16.54
N LEU A 349 -14.71 -1.77 -17.83
CA LEU A 349 -14.11 -2.95 -18.46
C LEU A 349 -12.71 -2.70 -19.03
N HIS A 350 -12.04 -1.60 -18.64
CA HIS A 350 -10.65 -1.32 -19.01
C HIS A 350 -10.00 -0.45 -17.94
N PHE A 351 -8.68 -0.32 -17.98
CA PHE A 351 -7.96 0.67 -17.19
C PHE A 351 -7.96 1.99 -17.96
N GLU A 352 -8.58 3.04 -17.40
CA GLU A 352 -8.73 4.31 -18.12
C GLU A 352 -7.42 5.12 -18.10
N ARG A 353 -6.67 5.04 -17.01
CA ARG A 353 -5.45 5.84 -16.78
C ARG A 353 -4.18 5.00 -16.68
N LEU A 354 -4.22 3.74 -17.09
CA LEU A 354 -3.05 2.85 -17.11
C LEU A 354 -3.09 2.00 -18.36
N ASP A 355 -2.11 2.18 -19.24
CA ASP A 355 -1.93 1.27 -20.37
C ASP A 355 -1.04 0.12 -19.94
N LEU A 356 -1.67 -1.00 -19.56
CA LEU A 356 -0.93 -2.17 -19.06
C LEU A 356 0.02 -2.76 -20.11
N LEU A 357 -0.31 -2.67 -21.41
CA LEU A 357 0.58 -3.15 -22.48
C LEU A 357 1.87 -2.33 -22.56
N ILE A 358 1.77 -1.00 -22.46
CA ILE A 358 2.95 -0.11 -22.45
C ILE A 358 3.81 -0.37 -21.22
N GLU A 359 3.19 -0.50 -20.05
CA GLU A 359 3.94 -0.77 -18.83
C GLU A 359 4.60 -2.15 -18.86
N PHE A 360 3.97 -3.18 -19.44
CA PHE A 360 4.57 -4.51 -19.56
C PHE A 360 5.76 -4.57 -20.52
N GLN A 361 5.79 -3.75 -21.57
CA GLN A 361 6.99 -3.60 -22.40
C GLN A 361 8.21 -3.16 -21.58
N ARG A 362 8.00 -2.35 -20.53
CA ARG A 362 9.11 -1.90 -19.67
C ARG A 362 9.72 -3.01 -18.82
N PHE A 363 8.99 -4.12 -18.65
CA PHE A 363 9.44 -5.28 -17.87
C PHE A 363 9.70 -6.53 -18.74
N GLY A 364 9.60 -6.43 -20.06
CA GLY A 364 9.75 -7.58 -20.97
C GLY A 364 8.64 -8.62 -20.82
N LEU A 365 7.42 -8.16 -20.50
CA LEU A 365 6.25 -8.98 -20.22
C LEU A 365 5.16 -8.81 -21.29
N GLU A 366 5.56 -8.56 -22.55
CA GLU A 366 4.63 -8.24 -23.63
C GLU A 366 3.63 -9.37 -23.93
N ASN A 367 3.93 -10.60 -23.51
CA ASN A 367 3.09 -11.80 -23.67
C ASN A 367 2.46 -12.29 -22.34
N ALA A 368 2.56 -11.51 -21.25
CA ALA A 368 2.11 -11.93 -19.93
C ALA A 368 0.62 -11.71 -19.66
N LEU A 369 -0.15 -11.30 -20.68
CA LEU A 369 -1.61 -11.23 -20.51
C LEU A 369 -2.18 -12.65 -20.38
N PRO A 370 -2.93 -12.94 -19.31
CA PRO A 370 -3.29 -14.29 -18.86
C PRO A 370 -4.46 -14.91 -19.66
N VAL A 371 -4.49 -14.75 -20.98
CA VAL A 371 -5.58 -15.23 -21.84
C VAL A 371 -5.14 -16.51 -22.56
N ASP A 372 -5.71 -17.65 -22.13
CA ASP A 372 -5.50 -18.93 -22.79
C ASP A 372 -6.34 -19.00 -24.08
N ASP A 373 -5.69 -19.12 -25.25
CA ASP A 373 -6.41 -19.28 -26.51
C ASP A 373 -6.99 -20.70 -26.64
N LEU A 374 -8.31 -20.76 -26.69
CA LEU A 374 -9.06 -21.96 -27.01
C LEU A 374 -9.09 -22.03 -28.54
N ALA A 375 -8.30 -22.96 -29.08
CA ALA A 375 -8.37 -23.31 -30.49
C ALA A 375 -9.81 -23.56 -30.96
N ASP A 376 -10.05 -23.49 -32.28
CA ASP A 376 -11.36 -23.67 -32.92
C ASP A 376 -11.87 -25.15 -32.85
N ALA A 377 -11.98 -25.70 -31.64
CA ALA A 377 -12.36 -27.08 -31.36
C ALA A 377 -13.02 -27.23 -29.96
N ASP A 378 -13.67 -28.37 -29.74
CA ASP A 378 -14.20 -28.73 -28.42
C ASP A 378 -13.06 -28.81 -27.38
N PHE A 379 -13.31 -28.30 -26.18
CA PHE A 379 -12.32 -28.26 -25.12
C PHE A 379 -12.92 -28.68 -23.78
N VAL A 380 -12.05 -29.25 -22.94
CA VAL A 380 -12.30 -29.41 -21.50
C VAL A 380 -11.10 -28.82 -20.78
N ARG A 381 -11.36 -28.05 -19.73
CA ARG A 381 -10.34 -27.51 -18.82
C ARG A 381 -10.73 -27.87 -17.40
N SER A 382 -9.73 -28.28 -16.63
CA SER A 382 -9.85 -28.54 -15.20
C SER A 382 -8.67 -27.91 -14.49
N GLY A 383 -8.89 -27.42 -13.28
CA GLY A 383 -7.87 -26.73 -12.51
C GLY A 383 -8.45 -26.16 -11.23
N THR A 384 -7.59 -25.43 -10.51
CA THR A 384 -7.96 -24.70 -9.30
C THR A 384 -8.04 -23.21 -9.60
N LEU A 385 -8.95 -22.55 -8.89
CA LEU A 385 -9.07 -21.09 -8.89
C LEU A 385 -9.09 -20.66 -7.43
N TRP A 386 -8.16 -19.79 -7.04
CA TRP A 386 -8.19 -19.20 -5.71
C TRP A 386 -9.39 -18.26 -5.54
N SER A 387 -9.80 -18.03 -4.29
CA SER A 387 -10.84 -17.05 -3.97
C SER A 387 -10.52 -15.70 -4.61
N ALA A 388 -11.48 -15.06 -5.26
CA ALA A 388 -11.26 -13.79 -5.97
C ALA A 388 -10.11 -13.81 -7.02
N GLY A 389 -9.64 -14.99 -7.43
CA GLY A 389 -8.76 -15.17 -8.57
C GLY A 389 -9.56 -15.17 -9.87
N VAL A 390 -8.87 -14.92 -10.98
CA VAL A 390 -9.50 -14.87 -12.31
C VAL A 390 -8.71 -15.71 -13.32
N ARG A 391 -9.45 -16.37 -14.23
CA ARG A 391 -8.87 -17.10 -15.35
C ARG A 391 -9.58 -16.74 -16.64
N HIS A 392 -8.81 -16.49 -17.69
CA HIS A 392 -9.35 -15.97 -18.94
C HIS A 392 -9.10 -16.93 -20.09
N TYR A 393 -10.05 -16.94 -21.02
CA TYR A 393 -10.00 -17.75 -22.22
C TYR A 393 -10.45 -16.90 -23.41
N SER A 394 -9.77 -17.02 -24.56
CA SER A 394 -10.21 -16.48 -25.85
C SER A 394 -10.52 -17.61 -26.83
N GLY A 395 -11.20 -17.32 -27.93
CA GLY A 395 -11.40 -18.28 -29.02
C GLY A 395 -12.45 -17.79 -30.03
N ASN A 396 -12.35 -18.25 -31.28
CA ASN A 396 -13.34 -17.94 -32.31
C ASN A 396 -14.42 -19.02 -32.32
N VAL A 397 -15.65 -18.65 -31.95
CA VAL A 397 -16.74 -19.60 -31.85
C VAL A 397 -17.97 -19.15 -32.65
N GLY A 398 -18.47 -20.03 -33.51
CA GLY A 398 -19.75 -19.83 -34.21
C GLY A 398 -20.96 -20.02 -33.29
N GLY A 399 -20.80 -20.82 -32.23
CA GLY A 399 -21.74 -21.05 -31.13
C GLY A 399 -20.99 -21.63 -29.94
N LEU A 400 -21.46 -21.36 -28.72
CA LEU A 400 -20.77 -21.72 -27.49
C LEU A 400 -21.73 -22.33 -26.47
N ALA A 401 -21.43 -23.53 -26.02
CA ALA A 401 -22.08 -24.17 -24.87
C ALA A 401 -21.02 -24.36 -23.78
N LEU A 402 -21.26 -23.77 -22.61
CA LEU A 402 -20.35 -23.85 -21.47
C LEU A 402 -21.04 -24.56 -20.31
N SER A 403 -20.28 -25.43 -19.66
CA SER A 403 -20.64 -26.02 -18.37
C SER A 403 -19.54 -25.70 -17.38
N LEU A 404 -19.93 -25.28 -16.19
CA LEU A 404 -19.02 -24.98 -15.09
C LEU A 404 -19.41 -25.85 -13.90
N SER A 405 -18.46 -26.64 -13.42
CA SER A 405 -18.65 -27.57 -12.32
C SER A 405 -17.51 -27.46 -11.32
N GLY A 406 -17.81 -27.77 -10.06
CA GLY A 406 -16.80 -27.96 -9.02
C GLY A 406 -16.06 -29.29 -9.17
N GLU A 407 -15.38 -29.68 -8.10
CA GLU A 407 -14.57 -30.89 -8.03
C GLU A 407 -15.37 -32.15 -8.41
N GLY A 408 -14.78 -33.01 -9.26
CA GLY A 408 -15.41 -34.24 -9.71
C GLY A 408 -16.66 -34.07 -10.60
N GLY A 409 -16.93 -32.85 -11.10
CA GLY A 409 -18.12 -32.56 -11.90
C GLY A 409 -19.38 -32.26 -11.08
N LEU A 410 -19.24 -32.12 -9.76
CA LEU A 410 -20.33 -31.75 -8.86
C LEU A 410 -20.70 -30.27 -9.01
N PRO A 411 -21.90 -29.84 -8.60
CA PRO A 411 -22.21 -28.43 -8.48
C PRO A 411 -21.18 -27.73 -7.59
N PRO A 412 -20.67 -26.54 -7.97
CA PRO A 412 -19.78 -25.81 -7.10
C PRO A 412 -20.50 -25.46 -5.79
N PRO A 413 -19.78 -25.44 -4.64
CA PRO A 413 -20.39 -25.06 -3.37
C PRO A 413 -21.02 -23.66 -3.49
N PRO A 414 -22.25 -23.41 -3.00
CA PRO A 414 -22.91 -22.11 -3.12
C PRO A 414 -22.05 -20.94 -2.62
N GLU A 415 -21.28 -21.18 -1.56
CA GLU A 415 -20.35 -20.22 -0.95
C GLU A 415 -19.17 -19.84 -1.84
N SER A 416 -18.85 -20.64 -2.87
CA SER A 416 -17.76 -20.33 -3.81
C SER A 416 -18.07 -19.09 -4.65
N GLY A 417 -19.36 -18.77 -4.84
CA GLY A 417 -19.79 -17.64 -5.66
C GLY A 417 -19.22 -17.68 -7.08
N LEU A 418 -18.97 -18.87 -7.62
CA LEU A 418 -18.29 -19.07 -8.89
C LEU A 418 -19.09 -18.44 -10.05
N GLN A 419 -18.42 -17.61 -10.85
CA GLN A 419 -19.05 -16.86 -11.95
C GLN A 419 -18.29 -17.04 -13.25
N MET A 420 -19.04 -16.86 -14.34
CA MET A 420 -18.52 -16.89 -15.71
C MET A 420 -19.09 -15.69 -16.46
N GLN A 421 -18.21 -14.90 -17.07
CA GLN A 421 -18.58 -13.74 -17.87
C GLN A 421 -18.12 -13.94 -19.30
N ILE A 422 -19.02 -13.74 -20.26
CA ILE A 422 -18.72 -13.84 -21.69
C ILE A 422 -18.70 -12.43 -22.26
N VAL A 423 -17.56 -12.05 -22.84
CA VAL A 423 -17.35 -10.74 -23.46
C VAL A 423 -17.07 -10.96 -24.93
N ARG A 424 -17.85 -10.30 -25.79
CA ARG A 424 -17.71 -10.40 -27.23
C ARG A 424 -16.82 -9.27 -27.75
N VAL A 425 -15.63 -9.65 -28.20
CA VAL A 425 -14.65 -8.80 -28.88
C VAL A 425 -14.85 -8.96 -30.39
N PHE A 426 -15.10 -7.87 -31.12
CA PHE A 426 -15.38 -7.87 -32.56
C PHE A 426 -14.46 -6.90 -33.30
#